data_AF-A0A504YIT6-F1
#
_entry.id   AF-A0A504YIT6-F1
#
_cell.length_a   1.000
_cell.length_b   1.000
_cell.length_c   1.000
_cell.angle_alpha   90.00
_cell.angle_beta   90.00
_cell.angle_gamma   90.00
#
_symmetry.space_group_name_H-M   'P 1'
#
loop_
_entity.id
_entity.type
_entity.pdbx_description
1 polymer ?
#
loop_
_entity_poly.entity_id
_entity_poly.type
_entity_poly.pdbx_seq_one_letter_code
_entity_poly.pdbx_strand_id
1 'polypeptide(L)'
;MSVSFCPQHVFTVQHVDTFIASAFDYAQTFLGLTLKRSKVLLTRDYCREFRLGNASEEELTSQAEFVVQKISSHAKKKENVHISRLLCITDGLLLERDPLSYRAVCATHYTKYV
;
A
#
# COMPACT_ATOMS: atom_id res chain seq x y z
N MET A 1 18.05 -5.27 14.13
CA MET A 1 17.70 -4.75 12.79
C MET A 1 16.36 -4.04 12.90
N SER A 2 16.33 -2.73 12.72
CA SER A 2 15.06 -1.97 12.71
C SER A 2 14.36 -2.18 11.38
N VAL A 3 13.27 -2.93 11.38
CA VAL A 3 12.39 -3.07 10.21
C VAL A 3 11.56 -1.79 10.13
N SER A 4 11.86 -0.91 9.18
CA SER A 4 11.12 0.34 8.97
C SER A 4 10.00 0.11 7.97
N PHE A 5 8.77 -0.02 8.48
CA PHE A 5 7.54 -0.12 7.70
C PHE A 5 7.02 1.28 7.33
N CYS A 6 6.81 1.54 6.04
CA CYS A 6 6.04 2.70 5.58
C CYS A 6 5.46 2.40 4.19
N PRO A 7 4.15 2.11 4.08
CA PRO A 7 3.48 2.07 2.78
C PRO A 7 3.64 3.44 2.11
N GLN A 8 4.40 3.48 1.02
CA GLN A 8 4.59 4.72 0.28
C GLN A 8 3.39 4.96 -0.63
N HIS A 9 2.49 5.83 -0.19
CA HIS A 9 1.38 6.29 -1.01
C HIS A 9 1.84 7.45 -1.89
N VAL A 10 1.71 7.28 -3.21
CA VAL A 10 2.04 8.32 -4.18
C VAL A 10 0.77 9.03 -4.61
N PHE A 11 0.74 10.35 -4.45
CA PHE A 11 -0.36 11.21 -4.87
C PHE A 11 0.14 12.24 -5.88
N THR A 12 -0.72 12.60 -6.82
CA THR A 12 -0.51 13.76 -7.71
C THR A 12 -1.19 14.97 -7.10
N VAL A 13 -0.48 16.08 -6.97
CA VAL A 13 -1.02 17.34 -6.42
C VAL A 13 -0.53 18.51 -7.27
N GLN A 14 -1.38 19.52 -7.45
CA GLN A 14 -1.06 20.70 -8.27
C GLN A 14 -0.24 21.75 -7.51
N HIS A 15 -0.53 21.95 -6.22
CA HIS A 15 0.12 22.96 -5.38
C HIS A 15 0.79 22.30 -4.17
N VAL A 16 1.94 21.67 -4.40
CA VAL A 16 2.65 20.84 -3.40
C VAL A 16 2.90 21.61 -2.11
N ASP A 17 3.42 22.84 -2.18
CA ASP A 17 3.81 23.57 -0.98
C ASP A 17 2.60 24.00 -0.14
N THR A 18 1.50 24.42 -0.79
CA THR A 18 0.23 24.71 -0.11
C THR A 18 -0.32 23.46 0.56
N PHE A 19 -0.32 22.32 -0.13
CA PHE A 19 -0.77 21.05 0.43
C PHE A 19 0.05 20.64 1.66
N ILE A 20 1.38 20.75 1.58
CA ILE A 20 2.27 20.42 2.69
C ILE A 20 2.04 21.36 3.87
N ALA A 21 1.93 22.68 3.65
CA ALA A 21 1.64 23.63 4.72
C ALA A 21 0.33 23.30 5.44
N SER A 22 -0.76 23.10 4.68
CA SER A 22 -2.07 22.73 5.26
C SER A 22 -2.02 21.38 5.99
N ALA A 23 -1.27 20.40 5.48
CA ALA A 23 -1.12 19.10 6.16
C ALA A 23 -0.45 19.24 7.53
N PHE A 24 0.60 20.06 7.64
CA PHE A 24 1.26 20.35 8.92
C PHE A 24 0.32 21.08 9.88
N ASP A 25 -0.37 22.12 9.41
CA ASP A 25 -1.30 22.91 10.23
C ASP A 25 -2.43 22.05 10.77
N TYR A 26 -3.04 21.22 9.93
CA TYR A 26 -4.16 20.36 10.33
C TYR A 26 -3.73 19.20 11.22
N ALA A 27 -2.57 18.59 10.95
CA ALA A 27 -2.03 17.56 11.83
C ALA A 27 -1.78 18.12 13.24
N GLN A 28 -1.22 19.32 13.33
CA GLN A 28 -0.98 19.94 14.63
C GLN A 28 -2.29 20.38 15.31
N THR A 29 -3.20 20.99 14.56
CA THR A 29 -4.44 21.58 15.10
C THR A 29 -5.44 20.52 15.56
N PHE A 30 -5.64 19.47 14.75
CA PHE A 30 -6.72 18.50 14.99
C PHE A 30 -6.23 17.19 15.58
N LEU A 31 -4.96 16.85 15.40
CA LEU A 31 -4.40 15.57 15.86
C LEU A 31 -3.28 15.74 16.91
N GLY A 32 -2.81 16.98 17.14
CA GLY A 32 -1.64 17.22 18.00
C GLY A 32 -0.35 16.58 17.47
N LEU A 33 -0.28 16.32 16.17
CA LEU A 33 0.84 15.64 15.53
C LEU A 33 1.80 16.63 14.86
N THR A 34 3.08 16.48 15.15
CA THR A 34 4.14 17.18 14.42
C THR A 34 4.64 16.31 13.27
N LEU A 35 4.34 16.73 12.04
CA LEU A 35 4.84 16.07 10.83
C LEU A 35 6.33 16.40 10.61
N LYS A 36 7.05 15.51 9.93
CA LYS A 36 8.43 15.75 9.46
C LYS A 36 8.51 15.50 7.96
N ARG A 37 9.05 16.47 7.22
CA ARG A 37 9.29 16.34 5.79
C ARG A 37 10.71 15.80 5.55
N SER A 38 10.82 14.68 4.84
CA SER A 38 12.12 14.18 4.39
C SER A 38 12.78 15.19 3.46
N LYS A 39 14.08 15.44 3.68
CA LYS A 39 14.91 16.25 2.76
C LYS A 39 15.27 15.48 1.48
N VAL A 40 15.23 14.15 1.54
CA VAL A 40 15.46 13.29 0.39
C VAL A 40 14.13 13.13 -0.34
N LEU A 41 14.07 13.59 -1.59
CA LEU A 41 12.93 13.38 -2.46
C LEU A 41 12.89 11.92 -2.90
N LEU A 42 11.72 11.30 -2.77
CA LEU A 42 11.50 9.97 -3.32
C LEU A 42 11.29 10.09 -4.83
N THR A 43 12.01 9.27 -5.60
CA THR A 43 11.79 9.19 -7.04
C THR A 43 10.59 8.30 -7.33
N ARG A 44 9.94 8.50 -8.49
CA ARG A 44 8.84 7.63 -8.91
C ARG A 44 9.27 6.16 -8.97
N ASP A 45 10.48 5.91 -9.44
CA ASP A 45 10.98 4.54 -9.60
C ASP A 45 11.28 3.91 -8.23
N TYR A 46 11.83 4.67 -7.28
CA TYR A 46 11.93 4.24 -5.88
C TYR A 46 10.55 3.91 -5.31
N CYS A 47 9.58 4.80 -5.46
CA CYS A 47 8.22 4.56 -4.95
C CYS A 47 7.55 3.36 -5.63
N ARG A 48 7.92 3.00 -6.86
CA ARG A 48 7.42 1.80 -7.55
C ARG A 48 8.06 0.54 -7.01
N GLU A 49 9.37 0.57 -6.82
CA GLU A 49 10.17 -0.55 -6.31
C GLU A 49 9.80 -0.87 -4.86
N PHE A 50 9.71 0.16 -4.01
CA PHE A 50 9.47 0.01 -2.57
C PHE A 50 8.01 0.30 -2.15
N ARG A 51 7.07 0.40 -3.11
CA ARG A 51 5.64 0.67 -2.82
C ARG A 51 5.07 -0.25 -1.75
N LEU A 52 5.58 -1.48 -1.70
CA LEU A 52 5.10 -2.58 -0.89
C LEU A 52 6.07 -2.98 0.21
N GLY A 53 7.22 -2.31 0.34
CA GLY A 53 8.32 -2.80 1.17
C GLY A 53 9.07 -3.97 0.53
N ASN A 54 10.05 -4.51 1.26
CA ASN A 54 10.86 -5.65 0.84
C ASN A 54 10.22 -6.93 1.40
N ALA A 55 10.12 -7.96 0.57
CA ALA A 55 9.74 -9.32 0.97
C ALA A 55 10.82 -10.28 0.51
N SER A 56 11.17 -11.23 1.36
CA SER A 56 12.05 -12.36 1.04
C SER A 56 11.26 -13.49 0.38
N GLU A 57 11.92 -14.38 -0.37
CA GLU A 57 11.23 -15.49 -1.05
C GLU A 57 10.55 -16.44 -0.06
N GLU A 58 11.13 -16.57 1.13
CA GLU A 58 10.61 -17.38 2.23
C GLU A 58 9.26 -16.85 2.75
N GLU A 59 9.04 -15.53 2.68
CA GLU A 59 7.80 -14.87 3.12
C GLU A 59 6.66 -14.94 2.08
N LEU A 60 6.90 -15.52 0.90
CA LEU A 60 5.90 -15.62 -0.18
C LEU A 60 5.01 -16.87 -0.10
N THR A 61 5.29 -17.78 0.83
CA THR A 61 4.53 -19.03 0.99
C THR A 61 3.13 -18.74 1.54
N SER A 62 2.08 -19.12 0.80
CA SER A 62 0.70 -18.89 1.23
C SER A 62 0.29 -19.82 2.37
N GLN A 63 -0.34 -19.26 3.40
CA GLN A 63 -1.06 -19.99 4.45
C GLN A 63 -2.55 -20.12 4.13
N ALA A 64 -3.13 -19.11 3.48
CA ALA A 64 -4.53 -19.10 3.06
C ALA A 64 -4.72 -18.32 1.77
N GLU A 65 -5.70 -18.71 0.96
CA GLU A 65 -5.98 -18.11 -0.35
C GLU A 65 -7.47 -17.80 -0.52
N PHE A 66 -7.77 -16.65 -1.12
CA PHE A 66 -9.13 -16.13 -1.25
C PHE A 66 -9.32 -15.47 -2.61
N VAL A 67 -10.39 -15.83 -3.31
CA VAL A 67 -10.78 -15.11 -4.53
C VAL A 67 -11.54 -13.84 -4.13
N VAL A 68 -11.03 -12.69 -4.54
CA VAL A 68 -11.65 -11.38 -4.30
C VAL A 68 -12.14 -10.76 -5.59
N GLN A 69 -13.19 -9.95 -5.48
CA GLN A 69 -13.70 -9.14 -6.57
C GLN A 69 -13.81 -7.69 -6.13
N LYS A 70 -13.38 -6.75 -6.98
CA LYS A 70 -13.57 -5.33 -6.73
C LYS A 70 -15.03 -4.98 -6.91
N ILE A 71 -15.69 -4.58 -5.83
CA ILE A 71 -17.04 -4.00 -5.88
C ILE A 71 -16.87 -2.50 -6.14
N SER A 72 -17.33 -2.00 -7.29
CA SER A 72 -17.32 -0.57 -7.60
C SER A 72 -18.75 -0.01 -7.63
N SER A 73 -18.98 1.11 -6.94
CA SER A 73 -20.28 1.81 -6.92
C SER A 73 -20.63 2.45 -8.27
N HIS A 74 -19.65 2.63 -9.16
CA HIS A 74 -19.83 3.15 -10.52
C HIS A 74 -20.21 2.09 -11.56
N ALA A 75 -20.42 0.83 -11.16
CA ALA A 75 -20.77 -0.29 -12.02
C ALA A 75 -22.14 -0.17 -12.75
N LYS A 76 -22.84 0.97 -12.68
CA LYS A 76 -24.05 1.23 -13.47
C LYS A 76 -23.77 1.57 -14.94
N LYS A 77 -22.52 1.83 -15.34
CA LYS A 77 -22.16 2.07 -16.75
C LYS A 77 -21.41 0.87 -17.33
N LYS A 78 -22.12 0.13 -18.19
CA LYS A 78 -21.73 -0.77 -19.29
C LYS A 78 -20.39 -1.53 -19.16
N GLU A 79 -20.49 -2.87 -19.24
CA GLU A 79 -19.37 -3.84 -19.32
C GLU A 79 -18.51 -3.98 -18.05
N ASN A 80 -19.14 -4.33 -16.92
CA ASN A 80 -18.40 -4.80 -15.75
C ASN A 80 -18.02 -6.27 -15.91
N VAL A 81 -16.90 -6.54 -16.57
CA VAL A 81 -16.17 -7.78 -16.28
C VAL A 81 -15.63 -7.63 -14.87
N HIS A 82 -16.29 -8.27 -13.90
CA HIS A 82 -15.76 -8.36 -12.55
C HIS A 82 -14.41 -9.08 -12.62
N ILE A 83 -13.32 -8.32 -12.47
CA ILE A 83 -11.98 -8.90 -12.44
C ILE A 83 -11.82 -9.58 -11.08
N SER A 84 -11.98 -10.89 -11.07
CA SER A 84 -11.61 -11.74 -9.95
C SER A 84 -10.09 -11.77 -9.81
N ARG A 85 -9.60 -11.67 -8.59
CA ARG A 85 -8.18 -11.78 -8.25
C ARG A 85 -8.00 -12.77 -7.11
N LEU A 86 -6.87 -13.46 -7.05
CA LEU A 86 -6.53 -14.31 -5.91
C LEU A 86 -5.73 -13.47 -4.93
N LEU A 87 -6.18 -13.32 -3.68
CA LEU A 87 -5.34 -12.82 -2.59
C LEU A 87 -4.86 -14.01 -1.77
N CYS A 88 -3.65 -13.92 -1.22
CA CYS A 88 -3.17 -14.88 -0.23
C CYS A 88 -2.61 -14.19 1.01
N ILE A 89 -2.79 -14.84 2.14
CA ILE A 89 -2.20 -14.46 3.42
C ILE A 89 -1.00 -15.37 3.64
N THR A 90 0.13 -14.77 4.02
CA THR A 90 1.36 -15.44 4.46
C THR A 90 1.61 -15.12 5.93
N ASP A 91 2.70 -15.60 6.53
CA ASP A 91 3.04 -15.28 7.92
C ASP A 91 3.20 -13.78 8.20
N GLY A 92 3.60 -12.99 7.20
CA GLY A 92 3.90 -11.57 7.38
C GLY A 92 3.33 -10.65 6.31
N LEU A 93 2.60 -11.15 5.31
CA LEU A 93 2.18 -10.38 4.13
C LEU A 93 0.79 -10.80 3.66
N LEU A 94 0.03 -9.84 3.12
CA LEU A 94 -1.15 -10.08 2.29
C LEU A 94 -0.76 -9.85 0.84
N LEU A 95 -0.74 -10.87 0.00
CA LEU A 95 -0.30 -10.77 -1.40
C LEU A 95 -1.53 -10.84 -2.34
N GLU A 96 -1.44 -10.25 -3.53
CA GLU A 96 -2.32 -10.62 -4.65
C GLU A 96 -1.50 -11.55 -5.53
N ARG A 97 -2.11 -12.60 -6.07
CA ARG A 97 -1.49 -13.55 -6.96
C ARG A 97 -2.11 -13.39 -8.34
N ASP A 98 -1.24 -13.26 -9.33
CA ASP A 98 -1.58 -13.51 -10.72
C ASP A 98 -1.35 -15.02 -10.96
N PRO A 99 -2.24 -15.76 -11.63
CA PRO A 99 -2.06 -17.20 -11.86
C PRO A 99 -0.72 -17.58 -12.52
N LEU A 100 -0.08 -16.63 -13.20
CA LEU A 100 1.21 -16.79 -13.87
C LEU A 100 2.39 -16.12 -13.13
N SER A 101 2.18 -15.38 -12.03
CA SER A 101 3.28 -14.72 -11.29
C SER A 101 3.00 -14.43 -9.81
N TYR A 102 4.03 -14.57 -8.97
CA TYR A 102 4.05 -14.27 -7.52
C TYR A 102 4.27 -12.77 -7.24
N ARG A 103 3.55 -11.89 -7.91
CA ARG A 103 3.71 -10.45 -7.68
C ARG A 103 2.99 -10.04 -6.41
N ALA A 104 3.71 -9.81 -5.32
CA ALA A 104 3.16 -9.13 -4.14
C ALA A 104 2.45 -7.82 -4.58
N VAL A 105 1.22 -7.60 -4.13
CA VAL A 105 0.43 -6.37 -4.44
C VAL A 105 0.10 -5.56 -3.20
N CYS A 106 0.10 -6.20 -2.04
CA CYS A 106 0.28 -5.57 -0.74
C CYS A 106 1.30 -6.41 0.05
N ALA A 107 1.84 -5.82 1.11
CA ALA A 107 2.67 -6.50 2.09
C ALA A 107 2.37 -5.74 3.37
N THR A 108 1.38 -6.24 4.10
CA THR A 108 0.96 -5.67 5.36
C THR A 108 1.36 -6.68 6.42
N HIS A 109 2.40 -6.37 7.19
CA HIS A 109 2.77 -7.19 8.32
C HIS A 109 1.72 -7.04 9.40
N TYR A 110 0.91 -8.09 9.60
CA TYR A 110 0.02 -8.18 10.75
C TYR A 110 0.90 -8.46 11.96
N THR A 111 1.21 -7.44 12.76
CA THR A 111 1.75 -7.66 14.10
C THR A 111 0.72 -8.46 14.87
N LYS A 112 1.03 -9.73 15.16
CA LYS A 112 0.33 -10.50 16.20
C LYS A 112 0.60 -9.78 17.52
N TYR A 113 -0.34 -8.96 17.97
CA TYR A 113 -0.42 -8.61 19.37
C TYR A 113 -0.73 -9.92 20.11
N VAL A 114 0.24 -10.37 20.92
CA VAL A 114 0.02 -11.35 21.98
C VAL A 114 -0.76 -10.67 23.10
#